data_AF-A0A3D2X271-F1
#
_entry.id   AF-A0A3D2X271-F1
#
_cell.length_a   1.000
_cell.length_b   1.000
_cell.length_c   1.000
_cell.angle_alpha   90.00
_cell.angle_beta   90.00
_cell.angle_gamma   90.00
#
_symmetry.space_group_name_H-M   'P 1'
#
loop_
_entity.id
_entity.type
_entity.pdbx_description
1 polymer ?
#
loop_
_entity_poly.entity_id
_entity_poly.type
_entity_poly.pdbx_seq_one_letter_code
_entity_poly.pdbx_strand_id
1 'polypeptide(L)'
;MKKLLCIIITINVTFAGTFEAVCVGIDHYNNSYISDLSCSVANAVDMRDRLLDQGFHTVTLITNNYATQSNIFSNLEDMNRVAGNTCLYYHSGHGD
;
A
#
# COMPACT_ATOMS: atom_id res chain seq x y z
N MET A 1 31.98 -19.82 47.71
CA MET A 1 31.42 -18.68 46.93
C MET A 1 30.73 -19.24 45.70
N LYS A 2 29.39 -19.21 45.63
CA LYS A 2 28.61 -19.75 44.50
C LYS A 2 28.53 -18.69 43.40
N LYS A 3 29.10 -18.95 42.23
CA LYS A 3 29.01 -18.06 41.07
C LYS A 3 27.68 -18.31 40.37
N LEU A 4 26.81 -17.31 40.36
CA LEU A 4 25.53 -17.34 39.65
C LEU A 4 25.85 -17.09 38.16
N LEU A 5 25.59 -18.07 37.30
CA LEU A 5 25.70 -17.92 35.86
C LEU A 5 24.42 -17.26 35.35
N CYS A 6 24.50 -15.98 34.99
CA CYS A 6 23.40 -15.23 34.41
C CYS A 6 23.44 -15.41 32.89
N ILE A 7 22.58 -16.27 32.34
CA ILE A 7 22.42 -16.42 30.89
C ILE A 7 21.45 -15.34 30.44
N ILE A 8 21.96 -14.32 29.75
CA ILE A 8 21.14 -13.32 29.08
C ILE A 8 20.70 -13.92 27.75
N ILE A 9 19.43 -14.29 27.64
CA ILE A 9 18.81 -14.70 26.38
C ILE A 9 18.36 -13.41 25.67
N THR A 10 19.16 -12.95 24.71
CA THR A 10 18.73 -11.91 23.77
C THR A 10 17.82 -12.55 22.73
N ILE A 11 16.51 -12.45 22.95
CA ILE A 11 15.52 -12.72 21.91
C ILE A 11 15.61 -11.55 20.93
N ASN A 12 16.25 -11.77 19.78
CA ASN A 12 16.14 -10.86 18.64
C ASN A 12 14.71 -10.98 18.11
N VAL A 13 13.78 -10.20 18.67
CA VAL A 13 12.46 -10.02 18.08
C VAL A 13 12.67 -9.07 16.89
N THR A 14 13.20 -9.57 15.79
CA THR A 14 13.03 -8.89 14.50
C THR A 14 11.55 -8.95 14.19
N PHE A 15 10.85 -7.86 14.52
CA PHE A 15 9.50 -7.64 14.03
C PHE A 15 9.62 -7.56 12.51
N ALA A 16 9.29 -8.64 11.80
CA ALA A 16 9.18 -8.64 10.35
C ALA A 16 7.95 -7.81 10.00
N GLY A 17 8.10 -6.48 10.06
CA GLY A 17 7.04 -5.55 9.77
C GLY A 17 6.61 -5.72 8.32
N THR A 18 5.35 -6.03 8.09
CA THR A 18 4.80 -5.99 6.74
C THR A 18 4.42 -4.55 6.39
N PHE A 19 4.96 -4.07 5.27
CA PHE A 19 4.65 -2.79 4.66
C PHE A 19 3.76 -3.05 3.45
N GLU A 20 2.53 -2.52 3.51
CA GLU A 20 1.49 -2.81 2.53
C GLU A 20 0.98 -1.49 1.94
N ALA A 21 0.63 -1.50 0.66
CA ALA A 21 0.14 -0.31 -0.01
C ALA A 21 -0.97 -0.57 -1.03
N VAL A 22 -1.79 0.44 -1.25
CA VAL A 22 -2.79 0.50 -2.33
C VAL A 22 -2.52 1.76 -3.15
N CYS A 23 -2.22 1.59 -4.43
CA CYS A 23 -2.02 2.66 -5.41
C CYS A 23 -3.21 2.71 -6.38
N VAL A 24 -3.86 3.87 -6.47
CA VAL A 24 -5.01 4.11 -7.33
C VAL A 24 -4.68 5.15 -8.39
N GLY A 25 -4.94 4.84 -9.66
CA GLY A 25 -4.77 5.76 -10.78
C GLY A 25 -6.00 5.76 -11.70
N ILE A 26 -6.60 6.92 -11.95
CA ILE A 26 -7.82 7.03 -12.77
C ILE A 26 -7.58 8.05 -13.88
N ASP A 27 -7.44 7.56 -15.11
CA ASP A 27 -7.38 8.39 -16.31
C ASP A 27 -8.75 8.53 -16.97
N HIS A 28 -9.54 7.45 -16.98
CA HIS A 28 -10.84 7.43 -17.67
C HIS A 28 -12.01 7.47 -16.70
N TYR A 29 -12.88 8.47 -16.87
CA TYR A 29 -14.07 8.66 -16.05
C TYR A 29 -15.32 8.34 -16.86
N ASN A 30 -16.15 7.42 -16.34
CA ASN A 30 -17.48 7.16 -16.90
C ASN A 30 -18.49 8.24 -16.46
N ASN A 31 -18.14 9.50 -16.67
CA ASN A 31 -18.94 10.67 -16.32
C ASN A 31 -18.60 11.80 -17.29
N SER A 32 -19.57 12.21 -18.11
CA SER A 32 -19.38 13.28 -19.12
C SER A 32 -19.06 14.66 -18.55
N TYR A 33 -19.26 14.86 -17.24
CA TYR A 33 -18.93 16.12 -16.55
C TYR A 33 -17.49 16.16 -16.03
N ILE A 34 -16.79 15.02 -16.03
CA ILE A 34 -15.43 14.90 -15.56
C ILE A 34 -14.54 14.61 -16.77
N SER A 35 -13.53 15.45 -16.99
CA SER A 35 -12.59 15.24 -18.10
C SER A 35 -11.62 14.11 -17.80
N ASP A 36 -11.31 13.29 -18.79
CA ASP A 36 -10.26 12.29 -18.67
C ASP A 36 -8.88 12.93 -18.41
N LEU A 37 -8.04 12.19 -17.69
CA LEU A 37 -6.63 12.49 -17.45
C LEU A 37 -5.75 11.61 -18.34
N SER A 38 -4.44 11.90 -18.39
CA SER A 38 -3.49 11.21 -19.30
C SER A 38 -2.27 10.63 -18.60
N CYS A 39 -2.15 10.78 -17.29
CA CYS A 39 -0.96 10.41 -16.54
C CYS A 39 -1.24 9.83 -15.16
N SER A 40 -2.50 9.77 -14.72
CA SER A 40 -2.85 9.30 -13.38
C SER A 40 -2.61 7.80 -13.21
N VAL A 41 -2.86 6.98 -14.24
CA VAL A 41 -2.49 5.56 -14.19
C VAL A 41 -0.97 5.40 -14.19
N ALA A 42 -0.25 6.15 -15.03
CA ALA A 42 1.21 6.10 -15.09
C ALA A 42 1.84 6.49 -13.74
N ASN A 43 1.34 7.54 -13.09
CA ASN A 43 1.80 7.97 -11.77
C ASN A 43 1.56 6.89 -10.69
N ALA A 44 0.41 6.20 -10.73
CA ALA A 44 0.11 5.11 -9.80
C ALA A 44 1.01 3.88 -10.02
N VAL A 45 1.35 3.58 -11.28
CA VAL A 45 2.34 2.55 -11.64
C VAL A 45 3.72 2.93 -11.12
N ASP A 46 4.18 4.15 -11.38
CA ASP A 46 5.48 4.64 -10.91
C ASP A 46 5.59 4.62 -9.38
N MET A 47 4.51 4.98 -8.67
CA MET A 47 4.47 4.90 -7.22
C MET A 47 4.54 3.45 -6.73
N ARG A 48 3.77 2.54 -7.35
CA ARG A 48 3.82 1.10 -7.01
C ARG A 48 5.25 0.58 -7.11
N ASP A 49 5.93 0.87 -8.22
CA ASP A 49 7.27 0.35 -8.49
C ASP A 49 8.29 0.90 -7.48
N ARG A 50 8.20 2.19 -7.15
CA ARG A 50 9.05 2.80 -6.11
C ARG A 50 8.81 2.21 -4.72
N LEU A 51 7.57 1.86 -4.37
CA LEU A 51 7.26 1.27 -3.08
C LEU A 51 7.79 -0.17 -2.98
N LEU A 52 7.66 -0.95 -4.06
CA LEU A 52 8.26 -2.28 -4.14
C LEU A 52 9.79 -2.20 -4.00
N ASP A 53 10.44 -1.25 -4.67
CA ASP A 53 11.89 -1.00 -4.53
C ASP A 53 12.31 -0.59 -3.11
N GLN A 54 11.40 0.03 -2.35
CA GLN A 54 11.62 0.44 -0.95
C GLN A 54 11.33 -0.67 0.07
N GLY A 55 10.92 -1.85 -0.38
CA GLY A 55 10.66 -3.00 0.48
C GLY A 55 9.22 -3.13 0.96
N PHE A 56 8.26 -2.49 0.29
CA PHE A 56 6.85 -2.88 0.46
C PHE A 56 6.64 -4.30 -0.06
N HIS A 57 6.01 -5.15 0.75
CA HIS A 57 5.84 -6.56 0.41
C HIS A 57 4.70 -6.76 -0.59
N THR A 58 3.58 -6.07 -0.37
CA THR A 58 2.46 -6.05 -1.31
C THR A 58 2.10 -4.61 -1.64
N VAL A 59 1.96 -4.34 -2.93
CA VAL A 59 1.42 -3.07 -3.43
C VAL A 59 0.32 -3.36 -4.44
N THR A 60 -0.93 -3.21 -4.03
CA THR A 60 -2.08 -3.36 -4.91
C THR A 60 -2.16 -2.16 -5.85
N LEU A 61 -2.30 -2.41 -7.15
CA LEU A 61 -2.57 -1.37 -8.15
C LEU A 61 -4.02 -1.47 -8.64
N ILE A 62 -4.77 -0.38 -8.53
CA ILE A 62 -6.17 -0.27 -8.98
C ILE A 62 -6.26 0.85 -10.01
N THR A 63 -6.84 0.57 -11.19
CA THR A 63 -6.84 1.54 -12.30
C THR A 63 -8.19 1.66 -13.01
N ASN A 64 -8.51 2.87 -13.49
CA ASN A 64 -9.64 3.17 -14.38
C ASN A 64 -10.95 2.48 -13.93
N ASN A 65 -11.53 1.63 -14.80
CA ASN A 65 -12.78 0.91 -14.55
C ASN A 65 -12.75 -0.01 -13.32
N TYR A 66 -11.56 -0.36 -12.81
CA TYR A 66 -11.41 -1.12 -11.58
C TYR A 66 -11.32 -0.25 -10.34
N ALA A 67 -11.09 1.06 -10.48
CA ALA A 67 -11.08 2.04 -9.39
C ALA A 67 -12.51 2.44 -8.96
N THR A 68 -13.36 1.43 -8.77
CA THR A 68 -14.69 1.61 -8.20
C THR A 68 -14.56 1.84 -6.70
N GLN A 69 -15.53 2.55 -6.12
CA GLN A 69 -15.61 2.76 -4.68
C GLN A 69 -15.48 1.44 -3.90
N SER A 70 -16.22 0.41 -4.31
CA SER A 70 -16.19 -0.91 -3.68
C SER A 70 -14.81 -1.56 -3.71
N ASN A 71 -14.13 -1.52 -4.87
CA ASN A 71 -12.80 -2.14 -5.00
C ASN A 71 -11.74 -1.38 -4.19
N ILE A 72 -11.81 -0.05 -4.15
CA ILE A 72 -10.88 0.75 -3.35
C ILE A 72 -11.07 0.41 -1.87
N PHE A 73 -12.31 0.42 -1.37
CA PHE A 73 -12.57 0.10 0.04
C PHE A 73 -12.19 -1.33 0.41
N SER A 74 -12.52 -2.33 -0.41
CA SER A 74 -12.17 -3.71 -0.11
C SER A 74 -10.65 -3.91 -0.01
N ASN A 75 -9.88 -3.27 -0.89
CA ASN A 75 -8.42 -3.36 -0.86
C ASN A 75 -7.81 -2.58 0.32
N LEU A 76 -8.43 -1.47 0.75
CA LEU A 76 -8.01 -0.76 1.97
C LEU A 76 -8.29 -1.60 3.23
N GLU A 77 -9.43 -2.29 3.30
CA GLU A 77 -9.76 -3.21 4.39
C GLU A 77 -8.81 -4.40 4.42
N ASP A 78 -8.53 -5.00 3.26
CA ASP A 78 -7.58 -6.10 3.13
C ASP A 78 -6.16 -5.68 3.54
N MET A 79 -5.69 -4.52 3.07
CA MET A 79 -4.40 -3.93 3.47
C MET A 79 -4.33 -3.76 4.99
N ASN A 80 -5.36 -3.19 5.61
CA ASN A 80 -5.39 -2.98 7.06
C ASN A 80 -5.41 -4.30 7.86
N ARG A 81 -5.94 -5.39 7.28
CA ARG A 81 -5.94 -6.72 7.91
C ARG A 81 -4.58 -7.39 7.88
N VAL A 82 -3.77 -7.15 6.84
CA VAL A 82 -2.50 -7.85 6.59
C VAL A 82 -1.26 -7.01 6.93
N ALA A 83 -1.41 -5.69 7.03
CA ALA A 83 -0.33 -4.80 7.42
C ALA A 83 0.02 -4.98 8.90
N GLY A 84 1.28 -5.28 9.17
CA GLY A 84 1.84 -5.40 10.51
C GLY A 84 2.32 -4.05 11.04
N ASN A 85 2.96 -3.24 10.19
CA ASN A 85 3.61 -2.00 10.62
C ASN A 85 3.15 -0.75 9.88
N THR A 86 2.86 -0.85 8.58
CA THR A 86 2.62 0.34 7.76
C THR A 86 1.65 0.03 6.65
N CYS A 87 0.65 0.90 6.54
CA CYS A 87 -0.27 1.00 5.42
C CYS A 87 0.02 2.30 4.66
N LEU A 88 0.06 2.26 3.34
CA LEU A 88 0.14 3.44 2.50
C LEU A 88 -0.96 3.44 1.44
N TYR A 89 -1.70 4.54 1.37
CA TYR A 89 -2.65 4.79 0.30
C TYR A 89 -2.14 5.91 -0.61
N TYR A 90 -2.07 5.62 -1.91
CA TYR A 90 -1.72 6.58 -2.95
C TYR A 90 -2.87 6.72 -3.94
N HIS A 91 -3.20 7.97 -4.29
CA HIS A 91 -4.25 8.29 -5.26
C HIS A 91 -3.75 9.34 -6.26
N SER A 92 -3.94 9.04 -7.54
CA SER A 92 -3.83 10.00 -8.63
C SER A 92 -5.12 9.99 -9.45
N GLY A 93 -5.77 11.15 -9.52
CA GLY A 93 -7.05 11.35 -10.18
C GLY A 93 -7.71 12.66 -9.71
N HIS A 94 -8.90 12.96 -10.23
CA HIS A 94 -9.76 14.02 -9.71
C HIS A 94 -10.19 13.76 -8.27
N GLY A 95 -10.45 14.84 -7.52
CA GLY A 95 -11.05 14.81 -6.20
C GLY A 95 -12.14 15.87 -6.10
N ASP A 96 -13.17 15.58 -5.30
CA ASP A 96 -14.23 16.52 -4.93
C ASP A 96 -13.88 17.26 -3.62
#